data_AF-A0A1Y5G171-F1
#
_entry.id   AF-A0A1Y5G171-F1
#
_cell.length_a   1.000
_cell.length_b   1.000
_cell.length_c   1.000
_cell.angle_alpha   90.00
_cell.angle_beta   90.00
_cell.angle_gamma   90.00
#
_symmetry.space_group_name_H-M   'P 1'
#
loop_
_entity.id
_entity.type
_entity.pdbx_description
1 polymer ?
#
loop_
_entity_poly.entity_id
_entity_poly.type
_entity_poly.pdbx_seq_one_letter_code
_entity_poly.pdbx_strand_id
1 'polypeptide(L)'
;MIKYLNLSFIVFTGILLGGGALLVSHYSEKTSRMDAVLADTPQYHPRLIRIELEPSSTQPTSQPRVIYVAYSEVSIAQWQSCYEDGGCGYKPKMRSNETPHHPVTKVSYFDVEEFIAWLSGKTGQQFRLPLESEWNYISQDVISPPKKLFDDPRLAWAADYVTFLERPTTNKTKEIGGHGINKYGLVDLRGNVWEWTQTCWNTDYSTLQTSPEKTKTCGGVRIMQGEHRSYQSELIRDPKIGGCSVGSPPNNIGFRLVMDAVP
;
A
#
# COMPACT_ATOMS: atom_id res chain seq x y z
N MET A 1 74.55 -18.77 15.13
CA MET A 1 74.95 -17.45 15.68
C MET A 1 73.68 -16.68 16.02
N ILE A 2 73.53 -16.28 17.30
CA ILE A 2 72.64 -15.23 17.87
C ILE A 2 71.13 -15.53 17.78
N LYS A 3 70.45 -16.10 18.80
CA LYS A 3 69.98 -15.58 20.12
C LYS A 3 68.69 -14.72 20.08
N TYR A 4 67.62 -15.29 20.66
CA TYR A 4 66.56 -14.77 21.55
C TYR A 4 66.22 -13.27 21.59
N LEU A 5 64.92 -12.93 21.64
CA LEU A 5 64.28 -12.46 22.90
C LEU A 5 62.73 -12.37 22.83
N ASN A 6 62.07 -12.97 23.83
CA ASN A 6 60.71 -12.69 24.28
C ASN A 6 60.66 -11.32 24.97
N LEU A 7 59.55 -10.59 24.86
CA LEU A 7 59.19 -9.55 25.83
C LEU A 7 57.67 -9.60 26.12
N SER A 8 57.33 -10.08 27.32
CA SER A 8 56.06 -9.80 28.01
C SER A 8 56.20 -8.47 28.74
N PHE A 9 55.16 -7.62 28.77
CA PHE A 9 55.04 -6.57 29.79
C PHE A 9 53.59 -6.39 30.27
N ILE A 10 53.40 -6.84 31.52
CA ILE A 10 52.75 -6.17 32.66
C ILE A 10 51.25 -5.82 32.58
N VAL A 11 50.51 -6.55 33.41
CA VAL A 11 49.20 -6.25 33.99
C VAL A 11 49.31 -5.04 34.94
N PHE A 12 48.43 -4.05 34.78
CA PHE A 12 48.10 -3.09 35.84
C PHE A 12 46.67 -3.34 36.33
N THR A 13 46.57 -3.80 37.57
CA THR A 13 45.33 -3.83 38.36
C THR A 13 45.07 -2.46 38.97
N GLY A 14 43.87 -1.93 38.77
CA GLY A 14 43.30 -0.80 39.51
C GLY A 14 41.78 -0.96 39.54
N ILE A 15 41.19 -0.89 40.74
CA ILE A 15 39.86 -1.40 41.11
C ILE A 15 38.99 -0.24 41.67
N LEU A 16 37.65 -0.35 41.48
CA LEU A 16 36.49 0.32 42.13
C LEU A 16 36.21 1.79 41.69
N LEU A 17 34.99 2.29 41.42
CA LEU A 17 33.57 1.87 41.53
C LEU A 17 32.74 2.81 40.64
N GLY A 18 31.66 2.30 40.02
CA GLY A 18 30.65 3.15 39.39
C GLY A 18 29.59 2.32 38.67
N GLY A 19 28.42 2.21 39.27
CA GLY A 19 27.35 1.29 38.88
C GLY A 19 26.78 1.51 37.48
N GLY A 20 26.29 0.41 36.91
CA GLY A 20 25.62 0.40 35.62
C GLY A 20 25.83 -0.95 34.94
N ALA A 21 25.27 -2.02 35.50
CA ALA A 21 25.10 -3.26 34.76
C ALA A 21 24.09 -2.99 33.63
N LEU A 22 24.60 -2.49 32.50
CA LEU A 22 23.89 -2.49 31.24
C LEU A 22 23.68 -3.95 30.87
N LEU A 23 22.43 -4.38 30.98
CA LEU A 23 21.93 -5.59 30.35
C LEU A 23 22.25 -5.49 28.85
N VAL A 24 23.40 -5.99 28.44
CA VAL A 24 23.66 -6.35 27.05
C VAL A 24 22.79 -7.58 26.79
N SER A 25 21.50 -7.31 26.52
CA SER A 25 20.59 -8.26 25.92
C SER A 25 21.32 -8.87 24.73
N HIS A 26 21.44 -10.20 24.72
CA HIS A 26 21.93 -10.95 23.58
C HIS A 26 21.14 -10.54 22.34
N TYR A 27 21.69 -9.59 21.60
CA TYR A 27 21.19 -9.15 20.31
C TYR A 27 21.42 -10.31 19.35
N SER A 28 20.37 -11.10 19.17
CA SER A 28 20.40 -12.35 18.40
C SER A 28 20.93 -12.09 16.99
N GLU A 29 21.75 -13.01 16.49
CA GLU A 29 22.29 -13.04 15.11
C GLU A 29 21.18 -12.88 14.05
N LYS A 30 19.93 -13.24 14.41
CA LYS A 30 18.72 -13.08 13.60
C LYS A 30 18.25 -11.62 13.45
N THR A 31 18.52 -10.78 14.45
CA THR A 31 18.25 -9.33 14.42
C THR A 31 19.30 -8.61 13.56
N SER A 32 20.56 -9.06 13.59
CA SER A 32 21.65 -8.49 12.77
C SER A 32 21.45 -8.67 11.26
N ARG A 33 20.76 -9.74 10.83
CA ARG A 33 20.35 -9.93 9.42
C ARG A 33 19.17 -9.05 9.02
N MET A 34 18.32 -8.68 9.97
CA MET A 34 17.14 -7.84 9.72
C MET A 34 17.58 -6.40 9.46
N ASP A 35 18.46 -5.86 10.32
CA ASP A 35 19.00 -4.51 10.13
C ASP A 35 19.83 -4.39 8.83
N ALA A 36 20.53 -5.45 8.42
CA ALA A 36 21.25 -5.48 7.14
C ALA A 36 20.32 -5.43 5.92
N VAL A 37 19.16 -6.11 5.96
CA VAL A 37 18.16 -6.05 4.87
C VAL A 37 17.45 -4.69 4.85
N LEU A 38 17.12 -4.15 6.03
CA LEU A 38 16.38 -2.89 6.21
C LEU A 38 17.26 -1.64 5.97
N ALA A 39 18.58 -1.72 6.18
CA ALA A 39 19.53 -0.63 5.96
C ALA A 39 20.15 -0.60 4.56
N ASP A 40 20.44 -1.76 3.94
CA ASP A 40 21.09 -1.80 2.61
C ASP A 40 20.11 -1.63 1.44
N THR A 41 18.78 -1.71 1.68
CA THR A 41 17.79 -1.53 0.60
C THR A 41 16.62 -0.58 0.94
N PRO A 42 16.90 0.73 1.09
CA PRO A 42 15.87 1.77 1.24
C PRO A 42 14.81 1.78 0.12
N GLN A 43 15.13 1.19 -1.03
CA GLN A 43 14.26 1.06 -2.21
C GLN A 43 13.05 0.13 -2.03
N TYR A 44 13.05 -0.76 -1.03
CA TYR A 44 11.96 -1.73 -0.84
C TYR A 44 10.95 -1.33 0.24
N HIS A 45 11.27 -0.33 1.09
CA HIS A 45 10.27 0.26 1.97
C HIS A 45 9.40 1.25 1.19
N PRO A 46 8.07 1.21 1.35
CA PRO A 46 7.25 2.30 0.87
C PRO A 46 7.70 3.56 1.60
N ARG A 47 8.24 4.54 0.85
CA ARG A 47 8.41 5.90 1.39
C ARG A 47 7.03 6.38 1.82
N LEU A 48 6.85 6.62 3.12
CA LEU A 48 5.57 7.05 3.68
C LEU A 48 5.45 8.57 3.73
N ILE A 49 4.31 9.08 3.29
CA ILE A 49 3.95 10.50 3.32
C ILE A 49 2.93 10.69 4.44
N ARG A 50 3.24 11.58 5.39
CA ARG A 50 2.29 11.98 6.44
C ARG A 50 1.21 12.86 5.82
N ILE A 51 -0.05 12.45 5.96
CA ILE A 51 -1.22 13.19 5.50
C ILE A 51 -2.16 13.42 6.66
N GLU A 52 -2.59 14.67 6.83
CA GLU A 52 -3.62 15.06 7.79
C GLU A 52 -4.97 15.09 7.08
N LEU A 53 -5.86 14.22 7.53
CA LEU A 53 -7.22 14.09 7.02
C LEU A 53 -8.10 15.06 7.80
N GLU A 54 -8.68 16.02 7.09
CA GLU A 54 -9.68 16.91 7.68
C GLU A 54 -10.93 16.12 8.10
N PRO A 55 -11.61 16.52 9.19
CA PRO A 55 -12.87 15.93 9.60
C PRO A 55 -13.92 16.02 8.48
N SER A 56 -14.46 14.88 8.06
CA SER A 56 -15.63 14.86 7.17
C SER A 56 -16.91 15.12 7.97
N SER A 57 -17.91 15.76 7.36
CA SER A 57 -19.25 15.96 7.97
C SER A 57 -19.97 14.66 8.34
N THR A 58 -19.45 13.52 7.88
CA THR A 58 -19.98 12.17 8.12
C THR A 58 -19.25 11.40 9.23
N GLN A 59 -18.15 11.93 9.78
CA GLN A 59 -17.37 11.26 10.83
C GLN A 59 -17.77 11.78 12.23
N PRO A 60 -17.84 10.91 13.26
CA PRO A 60 -18.26 11.30 14.61
C PRO A 60 -17.23 12.18 15.35
N THR A 61 -15.99 12.26 14.86
CA THR A 61 -14.91 13.01 15.49
C THR A 61 -14.63 14.32 14.76
N SER A 62 -14.63 15.44 15.48
CA SER A 62 -14.27 16.76 14.95
C SER A 62 -12.75 17.01 14.86
N GLN A 63 -11.92 16.00 15.18
CA GLN A 63 -10.47 16.13 15.21
C GLN A 63 -9.85 15.61 13.91
N PRO A 64 -8.85 16.30 13.35
CA PRO A 64 -8.06 15.80 12.24
C PRO A 64 -7.43 14.45 12.58
N ARG A 65 -7.41 13.53 11.62
CA ARG A 65 -6.75 12.22 11.76
C ARG A 65 -5.52 12.17 10.87
N VAL A 66 -4.40 11.71 11.43
CA VAL A 66 -3.16 11.54 10.68
C VAL A 66 -3.04 10.11 10.18
N ILE A 67 -2.74 9.97 8.89
CA ILE A 67 -2.32 8.70 8.28
C ILE A 67 -0.98 8.87 7.58
N TYR A 68 -0.29 7.75 7.39
CA TYR A 68 0.92 7.66 6.59
C TYR A 68 0.60 6.85 5.34
N VAL A 69 0.83 7.42 4.17
CA VAL A 69 0.46 6.83 2.88
C VAL A 69 1.71 6.49 2.09
N ALA A 70 1.77 5.27 1.54
CA ALA A 70 2.84 4.89 0.64
C ALA A 70 2.87 5.81 -0.59
N TYR A 71 4.07 6.32 -0.89
CA TYR A 71 4.36 7.21 -2.01
C TYR A 71 3.75 6.73 -3.34
N SER A 72 3.80 5.43 -3.60
CA SER A 72 3.32 4.77 -4.82
C SER A 72 2.49 3.53 -4.50
N GLU A 73 1.97 2.89 -5.55
CA GLU A 73 1.53 1.50 -5.47
C GLU A 73 2.71 0.57 -5.11
N VAL A 74 2.36 -0.63 -4.62
CA VAL A 74 3.34 -1.70 -4.40
C VAL A 74 3.88 -2.18 -5.74
N SER A 75 5.20 -2.19 -5.86
CA SER A 75 5.91 -2.60 -7.07
C SER A 75 6.02 -4.11 -7.23
N ILE A 76 6.32 -4.57 -8.45
CA ILE A 76 6.67 -5.98 -8.73
C ILE A 76 7.88 -6.42 -7.88
N ALA A 77 8.90 -5.56 -7.73
CA ALA A 77 10.07 -5.87 -6.92
C ALA A 77 9.73 -6.12 -5.45
N GLN A 78 8.89 -5.25 -4.86
CA GLN A 78 8.43 -5.42 -3.47
C GLN A 78 7.65 -6.72 -3.29
N TRP A 79 6.75 -7.03 -4.23
CA TRP A 79 6.02 -8.30 -4.21
C TRP A 79 6.95 -9.51 -4.30
N GLN A 80 7.97 -9.45 -5.17
CA GLN A 80 8.94 -10.52 -5.33
C GLN A 80 9.68 -10.81 -4.01
N SER A 81 10.05 -9.79 -3.23
CA SER A 81 10.64 -9.99 -1.90
C SER A 81 9.70 -10.75 -0.96
N CYS A 82 8.39 -10.44 -0.95
CA CYS A 82 7.42 -11.19 -0.16
C CYS A 82 7.33 -12.67 -0.58
N TYR A 83 7.32 -12.92 -1.88
CA TYR A 83 7.26 -14.27 -2.43
C TYR A 83 8.54 -15.08 -2.13
N GLU A 84 9.71 -14.47 -2.30
CA GLU A 84 11.01 -15.10 -2.04
C GLU A 84 11.23 -15.43 -0.56
N ASP A 85 10.70 -14.59 0.33
CA ASP A 85 10.67 -14.85 1.77
C ASP A 85 9.63 -15.90 2.20
N GLY A 86 8.79 -16.38 1.28
CA GLY A 86 7.68 -17.30 1.57
C GLY A 86 6.51 -16.65 2.31
N GLY A 87 6.43 -15.31 2.34
CA GLY A 87 5.32 -14.56 2.93
C GLY A 87 4.09 -14.48 2.03
N CYS A 88 4.28 -14.54 0.71
CA CYS A 88 3.21 -14.50 -0.28
C CYS A 88 3.18 -15.82 -1.07
N GLY A 89 2.03 -16.49 -1.15
CA GLY A 89 1.88 -17.77 -1.85
C GLY A 89 1.76 -17.64 -3.37
N TYR A 90 1.33 -16.48 -3.86
CA TYR A 90 1.09 -16.23 -5.27
C TYR A 90 2.23 -15.42 -5.92
N LYS A 91 2.69 -15.85 -7.10
CA LYS A 91 3.68 -15.15 -7.92
C LYS A 91 3.04 -14.64 -9.22
N PRO A 92 2.62 -13.36 -9.29
CA PRO A 92 2.16 -12.76 -10.52
C PRO A 92 3.25 -12.86 -11.60
N LYS A 93 2.84 -13.20 -12.82
CA LYS A 93 3.75 -13.21 -13.98
C LYS A 93 3.98 -11.76 -14.45
N MET A 94 5.22 -11.29 -14.34
CA MET A 94 5.65 -10.04 -14.98
C MET A 94 5.53 -10.17 -16.51
N ARG A 95 4.88 -9.19 -17.16
CA ARG A 95 4.73 -9.13 -18.61
C ARG A 95 6.05 -8.77 -19.28
N SER A 96 6.19 -9.08 -20.57
CA SER A 96 7.43 -8.83 -21.32
C SER A 96 7.78 -7.35 -21.45
N ASN A 97 6.82 -6.45 -21.24
CA ASN A 97 6.99 -5.00 -21.30
C ASN A 97 7.02 -4.34 -19.91
N GLU A 98 7.17 -5.13 -18.84
CA GLU A 98 7.24 -4.64 -17.46
C GLU A 98 8.65 -4.82 -16.90
N THR A 99 8.97 -3.99 -15.92
CA THR A 99 10.20 -4.02 -15.12
C THR A 99 9.82 -4.19 -13.64
N PRO A 100 10.76 -4.51 -12.75
CA PRO A 100 10.50 -4.58 -11.32
C PRO A 100 9.94 -3.28 -10.71
N HIS A 101 10.07 -2.14 -11.40
CA HIS A 101 9.54 -0.83 -10.98
C HIS A 101 8.12 -0.52 -11.45
N HIS A 102 7.47 -1.45 -12.15
CA HIS A 102 6.04 -1.34 -12.43
C HIS A 102 5.22 -1.75 -11.19
N PRO A 103 3.98 -1.26 -11.06
CA PRO A 103 3.08 -1.73 -10.01
C PRO A 103 2.81 -3.23 -10.18
N VAL A 104 2.72 -3.95 -9.06
CA VAL A 104 2.25 -5.33 -9.08
C VAL A 104 0.79 -5.34 -9.53
N THR A 105 0.47 -6.26 -10.43
CA THR A 105 -0.88 -6.43 -10.94
C THR A 105 -1.34 -7.87 -10.82
N LYS A 106 -2.62 -8.10 -11.06
CA LYS A 106 -3.25 -9.43 -11.03
C LYS A 106 -3.17 -10.10 -9.66
N VAL A 107 -3.37 -9.33 -8.61
CA VAL A 107 -3.41 -9.77 -7.22
C VAL A 107 -4.83 -9.64 -6.68
N SER A 108 -5.31 -10.69 -6.02
CA SER A 108 -6.61 -10.69 -5.35
C SER A 108 -6.51 -10.00 -4.00
N TYR A 109 -7.65 -9.71 -3.37
CA TYR A 109 -7.65 -9.11 -2.04
C TYR A 109 -6.91 -9.99 -1.02
N PHE A 110 -7.10 -11.31 -1.09
CA PHE A 110 -6.44 -12.25 -0.19
C PHE A 110 -4.92 -12.31 -0.40
N ASP A 111 -4.45 -12.26 -1.65
CA ASP A 111 -3.01 -12.19 -1.92
C ASP A 111 -2.42 -10.89 -1.30
N VAL A 112 -3.17 -9.78 -1.36
CA VAL A 112 -2.77 -8.50 -0.77
C VAL A 112 -2.72 -8.55 0.76
N GLU A 113 -3.65 -9.27 1.40
CA GLU A 113 -3.61 -9.49 2.85
C GLU A 113 -2.37 -10.29 3.29
N GLU A 114 -1.95 -11.30 2.52
CA GLU A 114 -0.69 -12.01 2.77
C GLU A 114 0.50 -11.05 2.72
N PHE A 115 0.56 -10.19 1.71
CA PHE A 115 1.62 -9.18 1.57
C PHE A 115 1.64 -8.22 2.76
N ILE A 116 0.47 -7.71 3.18
CA ILE A 116 0.34 -6.79 4.30
C ILE A 116 0.77 -7.47 5.61
N ALA A 117 0.35 -8.71 5.83
CA ALA A 117 0.72 -9.47 7.03
C ALA A 117 2.23 -9.72 7.09
N TRP A 118 2.83 -10.11 5.97
CA TRP A 118 4.28 -10.29 5.85
C TRP A 118 5.03 -8.99 6.13
N LEU A 119 4.68 -7.89 5.46
CA LEU A 119 5.36 -6.60 5.63
C LEU A 119 5.22 -6.07 7.05
N SER A 120 4.02 -6.20 7.64
CA SER A 120 3.76 -5.77 9.01
C SER A 120 4.58 -6.59 10.02
N GLY A 121 4.66 -7.92 9.82
CA GLY A 121 5.50 -8.80 10.65
C GLY A 121 6.99 -8.50 10.52
N LYS A 122 7.46 -8.11 9.33
CA LYS A 122 8.87 -7.74 9.08
C LYS A 122 9.27 -6.41 9.71
N THR A 123 8.37 -5.44 9.72
CA THR A 123 8.67 -4.06 10.13
C THR A 123 8.22 -3.73 11.55
N GLY A 124 7.34 -4.55 12.14
CA GLY A 124 6.64 -4.23 13.39
C GLY A 124 5.61 -3.11 13.25
N GLN A 125 5.41 -2.56 12.04
CA GLN A 125 4.41 -1.54 11.75
C GLN A 125 3.10 -2.18 11.30
N GLN A 126 1.97 -1.54 11.57
CA GLN A 126 0.65 -2.05 11.18
C GLN A 126 0.22 -1.43 9.86
N PHE A 127 0.52 -2.12 8.76
CA PHE A 127 0.07 -1.71 7.43
C PHE A 127 -1.35 -2.17 7.15
N ARG A 128 -2.02 -1.43 6.27
CA ARG A 128 -3.34 -1.78 5.73
C ARG A 128 -3.55 -1.17 4.36
N LEU A 129 -4.63 -1.55 3.70
CA LEU A 129 -5.13 -0.82 2.54
C LEU A 129 -5.80 0.49 3.00
N PRO A 130 -5.86 1.51 2.13
CA PRO A 130 -6.67 2.69 2.39
C PRO A 130 -8.15 2.33 2.50
N LEU A 131 -8.90 3.14 3.23
CA LEU A 131 -10.35 3.23 3.10
C LEU A 131 -10.69 3.95 1.79
N GLU A 132 -11.88 3.71 1.24
CA GLU A 132 -12.42 4.48 0.11
C GLU A 132 -12.39 5.99 0.42
N SER A 133 -12.77 6.39 1.63
CA SER A 133 -12.77 7.78 2.09
C SER A 133 -11.36 8.38 2.09
N GLU A 134 -10.37 7.64 2.58
CA GLU A 134 -8.97 8.04 2.58
C GLU A 134 -8.42 8.16 1.16
N TRP A 135 -8.73 7.19 0.30
CA TRP A 135 -8.27 7.19 -1.09
C TRP A 135 -8.84 8.39 -1.86
N ASN A 136 -10.14 8.68 -1.70
CA ASN A 136 -10.78 9.84 -2.31
C ASN A 136 -10.18 11.15 -1.81
N TYR A 137 -9.88 11.24 -0.52
CA TYR A 137 -9.25 12.44 0.06
C TYR A 137 -7.86 12.70 -0.55
N ILE A 138 -7.04 11.66 -0.70
CA ILE A 138 -5.67 11.81 -1.23
C ILE A 138 -5.64 11.99 -2.76
N SER A 139 -6.70 11.69 -3.49
CA SER A 139 -6.74 11.76 -4.96
C SER A 139 -7.53 12.94 -5.53
N GLN A 140 -8.21 13.71 -4.68
CA GLN A 140 -9.17 14.75 -5.09
C GLN A 140 -8.61 15.84 -6.03
N ASP A 141 -7.30 16.12 -5.96
CA ASP A 141 -6.66 17.16 -6.78
C ASP A 141 -6.24 16.66 -8.16
N VAL A 142 -6.27 15.35 -8.38
CA VAL A 142 -5.76 14.73 -9.60
C VAL A 142 -6.80 13.87 -10.33
N ILE A 143 -7.85 13.43 -9.64
CA ILE A 143 -9.02 12.80 -10.24
C ILE A 143 -10.05 13.88 -10.59
N SER A 144 -10.31 14.04 -11.88
CA SER A 144 -11.38 14.93 -12.34
C SER A 144 -12.74 14.27 -12.12
N PRO A 145 -13.74 15.00 -11.60
CA PRO A 145 -15.09 14.47 -11.51
C PRO A 145 -15.61 14.12 -12.91
N PRO A 146 -16.50 13.14 -13.03
CA PRO A 146 -17.11 12.82 -14.31
C PRO A 146 -17.90 14.02 -14.84
N LYS A 147 -18.01 14.12 -16.16
CA LYS A 147 -18.82 15.16 -16.81
C LYS A 147 -20.24 15.06 -16.27
N LYS A 148 -20.80 16.15 -15.75
CA LYS A 148 -22.18 16.17 -15.31
C LYS A 148 -23.10 16.00 -16.53
N LEU A 149 -23.70 14.82 -16.67
CA LEU A 149 -24.67 14.52 -17.73
C LEU A 149 -26.12 14.53 -17.25
N PHE A 150 -26.34 14.33 -15.95
CA PHE A 150 -27.65 14.21 -15.33
C PHE A 150 -27.70 15.00 -14.01
N ASP A 151 -28.88 15.50 -13.65
CA ASP A 151 -29.11 16.14 -12.35
C ASP A 151 -29.52 15.13 -11.26
N ASP A 152 -30.04 13.97 -11.66
CA ASP A 152 -30.42 12.90 -10.73
C ASP A 152 -29.18 12.16 -10.21
N PRO A 153 -28.89 12.18 -8.89
CA PRO A 153 -27.71 11.53 -8.32
C PRO A 153 -27.71 10.01 -8.52
N ARG A 154 -28.88 9.39 -8.74
CA ARG A 154 -28.99 7.94 -9.04
C ARG A 154 -28.38 7.58 -10.40
N LEU A 155 -28.17 8.57 -11.27
CA LEU A 155 -27.57 8.42 -12.60
C LEU A 155 -26.08 8.82 -12.62
N ALA A 156 -25.46 9.09 -11.47
CA ALA A 156 -24.03 9.44 -11.39
C ALA A 156 -23.14 8.36 -12.04
N TRP A 157 -23.48 7.07 -11.88
CA TRP A 157 -22.74 5.97 -12.51
C TRP A 157 -22.74 6.03 -14.04
N ALA A 158 -23.81 6.53 -14.66
CA ALA A 158 -23.92 6.62 -16.11
C ALA A 158 -23.07 7.78 -16.65
N ALA A 159 -23.03 8.91 -15.92
CA ALA A 159 -22.13 10.03 -16.22
C ALA A 159 -20.65 9.62 -16.16
N ASP A 160 -20.31 8.83 -15.14
CA ASP A 160 -18.98 8.25 -14.96
C ASP A 160 -18.60 7.31 -16.11
N TYR A 161 -19.53 6.40 -16.45
CA TYR A 161 -19.34 5.47 -17.57
C TYR A 161 -19.08 6.17 -18.91
N VAL A 162 -19.88 7.19 -19.25
CA VAL A 162 -19.69 7.94 -20.51
C VAL A 162 -18.37 8.70 -20.51
N THR A 163 -18.02 9.36 -19.41
CA THR A 163 -16.74 10.08 -19.29
C THR A 163 -15.55 9.13 -19.46
N PHE A 164 -15.67 7.90 -18.95
CA PHE A 164 -14.65 6.87 -19.12
C PHE A 164 -14.49 6.42 -20.57
N LEU A 165 -15.58 6.22 -21.32
CA LEU A 165 -15.51 5.78 -22.73
C LEU A 165 -14.74 6.76 -23.64
N GLU A 166 -14.64 8.02 -23.24
CA GLU A 166 -13.86 9.05 -23.94
C GLU A 166 -12.35 8.96 -23.63
N ARG A 167 -11.93 8.16 -22.64
CA ARG A 167 -10.52 8.06 -22.22
C ARG A 167 -9.73 7.06 -23.07
N PRO A 168 -8.44 7.32 -23.35
CA PRO A 168 -7.58 6.37 -24.05
C PRO A 168 -7.47 5.06 -23.26
N THR A 169 -7.87 3.94 -23.86
CA THR A 169 -7.73 2.63 -23.21
C THR A 169 -6.32 2.09 -23.45
N THR A 170 -5.52 2.00 -22.39
CA THR A 170 -4.27 1.23 -22.40
C THR A 170 -4.31 0.14 -21.35
N ASN A 171 -3.89 -1.06 -21.74
CA ASN A 171 -3.69 -2.18 -20.83
C ASN A 171 -2.30 -2.16 -20.18
N LYS A 172 -1.40 -1.31 -20.68
CA LYS A 172 -0.01 -1.26 -20.24
C LYS A 172 0.12 -0.34 -19.04
N THR A 173 0.69 -0.87 -17.98
CA THR A 173 1.20 -0.09 -16.86
C THR A 173 2.44 0.69 -17.29
N LYS A 174 2.80 1.69 -16.51
CA LYS A 174 4.10 2.38 -16.58
C LYS A 174 4.90 2.08 -15.32
N GLU A 175 6.19 2.36 -15.36
CA GLU A 175 6.97 2.46 -14.13
C GLU A 175 6.37 3.49 -13.19
N ILE A 176 6.52 3.23 -11.89
CA ILE A 176 6.03 4.10 -10.83
C ILE A 176 6.46 5.56 -11.07
N GLY A 177 5.51 6.48 -10.97
CA GLY A 177 5.67 7.91 -11.28
C GLY A 177 5.23 8.31 -12.69
N GLY A 178 4.94 7.35 -13.57
CA GLY A 178 4.58 7.58 -14.97
C GLY A 178 3.23 8.29 -15.21
N HIS A 179 2.43 8.47 -14.16
CA HIS A 179 1.13 9.16 -14.17
C HIS A 179 1.14 10.47 -13.35
N GLY A 180 2.32 10.92 -12.92
CA GLY A 180 2.53 12.20 -12.25
C GLY A 180 2.34 12.14 -10.74
N ILE A 181 2.53 13.30 -10.11
CA ILE A 181 2.51 13.48 -8.66
C ILE A 181 1.40 14.45 -8.25
N ASN A 182 0.71 14.18 -7.14
CA ASN A 182 -0.33 15.05 -6.59
C ASN A 182 0.27 16.10 -5.61
N LYS A 183 -0.58 16.97 -5.06
CA LYS A 183 -0.17 18.00 -4.08
C LYS A 183 0.42 17.44 -2.78
N TYR A 184 0.11 16.19 -2.42
CA TYR A 184 0.65 15.52 -1.24
C TYR A 184 2.02 14.87 -1.50
N GLY A 185 2.45 14.79 -2.76
CA GLY A 185 3.68 14.10 -3.15
C GLY A 185 3.50 12.62 -3.48
N LEU A 186 2.26 12.12 -3.53
CA LEU A 186 1.93 10.75 -3.94
C LEU A 186 1.91 10.65 -5.47
N VAL A 187 2.39 9.54 -6.00
CA VAL A 187 2.38 9.28 -7.44
C VAL A 187 1.26 8.37 -7.88
N ASP A 188 0.97 8.47 -9.18
CA ASP A 188 0.16 7.57 -9.99
C ASP A 188 -1.33 7.44 -9.64
N LEU A 189 -1.84 8.22 -8.69
CA LEU A 189 -3.27 8.24 -8.36
C LEU A 189 -4.22 8.54 -9.54
N ARG A 190 -3.72 9.07 -10.67
CA ARG A 190 -4.49 9.33 -11.89
C ARG A 190 -4.64 8.11 -12.82
N GLY A 191 -3.97 7.00 -12.56
CA GLY A 191 -3.97 5.85 -13.46
C GLY A 191 -2.99 4.77 -13.07
N ASN A 192 -2.33 4.17 -14.05
CA ASN A 192 -1.48 2.98 -13.91
C ASN A 192 -2.25 1.70 -13.58
N VAL A 193 -2.83 1.62 -12.37
CA VAL A 193 -3.66 0.49 -11.90
C VAL A 193 -4.85 1.00 -11.08
N TRP A 194 -5.91 0.20 -11.00
CA TRP A 194 -6.86 0.36 -9.90
C TRP A 194 -6.24 -0.17 -8.61
N GLU A 195 -6.69 0.37 -7.49
CA GLU A 195 -6.15 0.06 -6.18
C GLU A 195 -7.25 -0.51 -5.28
N TRP A 196 -6.96 -1.66 -4.66
CA TRP A 196 -7.80 -2.24 -3.63
C TRP A 196 -7.96 -1.28 -2.42
N THR A 197 -9.16 -1.22 -1.86
CA THR A 197 -9.43 -0.56 -0.57
C THR A 197 -9.93 -1.57 0.47
N GLN A 198 -9.88 -1.22 1.76
CA GLN A 198 -10.52 -2.02 2.83
C GLN A 198 -12.03 -1.84 2.88
N THR A 199 -12.60 -0.94 2.09
CA THR A 199 -14.02 -0.63 2.17
C THR A 199 -14.84 -1.69 1.43
N CYS A 200 -15.77 -2.31 2.17
CA CYS A 200 -16.71 -3.27 1.60
C CYS A 200 -17.71 -2.57 0.68
N TRP A 201 -18.19 -3.28 -0.33
CA TRP A 201 -19.38 -2.86 -1.04
C TRP A 201 -20.61 -3.00 -0.13
N ASN A 202 -21.50 -1.99 -0.15
CA ASN A 202 -22.77 -2.02 0.56
C ASN A 202 -23.92 -1.79 -0.44
N THR A 203 -25.00 -2.57 -0.30
CA THR A 203 -26.23 -2.42 -1.09
C THR A 203 -27.17 -1.33 -0.56
N ASP A 204 -26.89 -0.74 0.60
CA ASP A 204 -27.71 0.34 1.14
C ASP A 204 -27.45 1.65 0.40
N TYR A 205 -28.32 1.92 -0.58
CA TYR A 205 -28.31 3.13 -1.39
C TYR A 205 -28.59 4.42 -0.59
N SER A 206 -29.01 4.35 0.68
CA SER A 206 -29.11 5.54 1.55
C SER A 206 -27.74 6.01 2.06
N THR A 207 -26.72 5.15 1.96
CA THR A 207 -25.34 5.39 2.42
C THR A 207 -24.32 5.42 1.28
N LEU A 208 -24.74 5.73 0.04
CA LEU A 208 -23.90 5.67 -1.17
C LEU A 208 -22.57 6.43 -1.07
N GLN A 209 -22.50 7.45 -0.22
CA GLN A 209 -21.33 8.29 -0.01
C GLN A 209 -20.38 7.78 1.09
N THR A 210 -20.82 6.84 1.94
CA THR A 210 -20.04 6.32 3.07
C THR A 210 -20.43 4.87 3.36
N SER A 211 -19.73 3.93 2.73
CA SER A 211 -19.85 2.52 3.13
C SER A 211 -19.23 2.34 4.54
N PRO A 212 -19.77 1.46 5.40
CA PRO A 212 -19.19 1.19 6.71
C PRO A 212 -17.71 0.81 6.57
N GLU A 213 -16.83 1.59 7.19
CA GLU A 213 -15.39 1.57 6.89
C GLU A 213 -14.69 0.26 7.27
N LYS A 214 -15.30 -0.59 8.12
CA LYS A 214 -14.74 -1.88 8.55
C LYS A 214 -15.84 -2.89 8.87
N THR A 215 -16.18 -3.79 7.95
CA THR A 215 -16.80 -5.07 8.35
C THR A 215 -15.79 -6.19 8.18
N LYS A 216 -15.72 -7.11 9.15
CA LYS A 216 -14.85 -8.31 9.07
C LYS A 216 -15.24 -9.25 7.92
N THR A 217 -16.41 -9.05 7.33
CA THR A 217 -16.96 -9.85 6.22
C THR A 217 -17.61 -8.91 5.21
N CYS A 218 -16.98 -8.72 4.04
CA CYS A 218 -17.50 -7.85 2.98
C CYS A 218 -18.48 -8.54 2.02
N GLY A 219 -19.06 -9.68 2.41
CA GLY A 219 -19.94 -10.45 1.53
C GLY A 219 -19.29 -10.88 0.20
N GLY A 220 -17.95 -10.83 0.11
CA GLY A 220 -17.18 -11.21 -1.07
C GLY A 220 -16.87 -10.10 -2.07
N VAL A 221 -17.32 -8.85 -1.87
CA VAL A 221 -17.12 -7.73 -2.82
C VAL A 221 -16.58 -6.49 -2.13
N ARG A 222 -15.57 -5.87 -2.73
CA ARG A 222 -14.93 -4.65 -2.22
C ARG A 222 -14.90 -3.54 -3.25
N ILE A 223 -14.72 -2.33 -2.73
CA ILE A 223 -14.53 -1.14 -3.52
C ILE A 223 -13.06 -1.03 -3.92
N MET A 224 -12.85 -0.71 -5.19
CA MET A 224 -11.56 -0.36 -5.74
C MET A 224 -11.64 1.07 -6.22
N GLN A 225 -10.52 1.77 -6.12
CA GLN A 225 -10.42 3.15 -6.57
C GLN A 225 -9.36 3.30 -7.66
N GLY A 226 -9.43 4.42 -8.36
CA GLY A 226 -8.55 4.73 -9.47
C GLY A 226 -9.18 5.83 -10.31
N GLU A 227 -9.13 5.65 -11.61
CA GLU A 227 -9.76 6.56 -12.57
C GLU A 227 -11.26 6.78 -12.38
N HIS A 228 -11.94 5.78 -11.80
CA HIS A 228 -13.31 5.81 -11.32
C HIS A 228 -13.53 4.74 -10.25
N ARG A 229 -14.59 4.90 -9.45
CA ARG A 229 -14.98 3.93 -8.41
C ARG A 229 -15.49 2.64 -9.05
N SER A 230 -14.96 1.50 -8.63
CA SER A 230 -15.34 0.18 -9.15
C SER A 230 -15.55 -0.83 -8.02
N TYR A 231 -16.18 -1.97 -8.34
CA TYR A 231 -16.46 -3.05 -7.40
C TYR A 231 -15.92 -4.36 -7.94
N GLN A 232 -15.29 -5.15 -7.08
CA GLN A 232 -14.72 -6.43 -7.49
C GLN A 232 -14.83 -7.47 -6.39
N SER A 233 -15.11 -8.70 -6.81
CA SER A 233 -15.03 -9.85 -5.91
C SER A 233 -13.61 -10.05 -5.39
N GLU A 234 -13.47 -10.24 -4.09
CA GLU A 234 -12.20 -10.37 -3.36
C GLU A 234 -11.29 -11.49 -3.92
N LEU A 235 -11.87 -12.50 -4.56
CA LEU A 235 -11.17 -13.66 -5.13
C LEU A 235 -10.54 -13.40 -6.50
N ILE A 236 -10.96 -12.32 -7.18
CA ILE A 236 -10.60 -12.08 -8.58
C ILE A 236 -9.25 -11.37 -8.65
N ARG A 237 -8.32 -11.99 -9.39
CA ARG A 237 -7.02 -11.41 -9.74
C ARG A 237 -7.09 -10.58 -11.00
N ASP A 238 -7.78 -11.07 -12.03
CA ASP A 238 -7.90 -10.38 -13.32
C ASP A 238 -9.27 -9.69 -13.41
N PRO A 239 -9.35 -8.38 -13.15
CA PRO A 239 -10.62 -7.66 -13.12
C PRO A 239 -11.41 -7.73 -14.43
N LYS A 240 -10.75 -7.99 -15.56
CA LYS A 240 -11.41 -8.17 -16.86
C LYS A 240 -12.34 -9.38 -16.90
N ILE A 241 -12.08 -10.37 -16.05
CA ILE A 241 -12.83 -11.64 -15.97
C ILE A 241 -13.87 -11.56 -14.83
N GLY A 242 -13.78 -10.54 -13.99
CA GLY A 242 -14.44 -10.47 -12.68
C GLY A 242 -15.96 -10.35 -12.65
N GLY A 243 -16.63 -10.07 -13.78
CA GLY A 243 -18.08 -9.91 -13.86
C GLY A 243 -18.65 -8.70 -13.10
N CYS A 244 -19.75 -8.13 -13.62
CA CYS A 244 -20.58 -7.06 -13.05
C CYS A 244 -19.86 -5.93 -12.26
N SER A 245 -18.69 -5.46 -12.71
CA SER A 245 -18.26 -4.10 -12.34
C SER A 245 -19.28 -3.14 -12.94
N VAL A 246 -19.73 -2.14 -12.18
CA VAL A 246 -20.39 -0.99 -12.81
C VAL A 246 -19.35 -0.33 -13.72
N GLY A 247 -19.69 -0.16 -15.00
CA GLY A 247 -18.78 0.37 -16.00
C GLY A 247 -17.85 -0.66 -16.66
N SER A 248 -16.80 -0.19 -17.34
CA SER A 248 -15.82 -1.08 -17.97
C SER A 248 -14.86 -1.61 -16.90
N PRO A 249 -14.60 -2.92 -16.81
CA PRO A 249 -13.74 -3.47 -15.77
C PRO A 249 -12.33 -2.90 -15.90
N PRO A 250 -11.64 -2.65 -14.76
CA PRO A 250 -10.31 -2.08 -14.80
C PRO A 250 -9.34 -2.99 -15.53
N ASN A 251 -8.36 -2.41 -16.22
CA ASN A 251 -7.42 -3.20 -17.03
C ASN A 251 -6.40 -3.96 -16.18
N ASN A 252 -6.06 -3.38 -15.02
CA ASN A 252 -5.11 -3.92 -14.06
C ASN A 252 -5.56 -3.48 -12.67
N ILE A 253 -5.37 -4.36 -11.68
CA ILE A 253 -5.54 -4.04 -10.27
C ILE A 253 -4.27 -4.36 -9.50
N GLY A 254 -3.84 -3.39 -8.68
CA GLY A 254 -2.80 -3.48 -7.67
C GLY A 254 -3.31 -2.85 -6.37
N PHE A 255 -2.42 -2.22 -5.62
CA PHE A 255 -2.75 -1.57 -4.36
C PHE A 255 -1.62 -0.66 -3.87
N ARG A 256 -1.96 0.27 -2.98
CA ARG A 256 -1.01 1.00 -2.14
C ARG A 256 -1.28 0.76 -0.67
N LEU A 257 -0.29 1.06 0.16
CA LEU A 257 -0.36 0.87 1.60
C LEU A 257 -0.62 2.17 2.33
N VAL A 258 -1.30 2.06 3.46
CA VAL A 258 -1.37 3.12 4.47
C VAL A 258 -1.11 2.55 5.86
N MET A 259 -0.82 3.43 6.80
CA MET A 259 -0.67 3.16 8.22
C MET A 259 -1.32 4.27 9.02
N ASP A 260 -2.00 3.94 10.11
CA ASP A 260 -2.52 4.93 11.06
C ASP A 260 -1.39 5.50 11.91
N ALA A 261 -1.47 6.78 12.28
CA ALA A 261 -0.58 7.29 13.33
C ALA A 261 -0.83 6.52 14.63
N VAL A 262 0.24 6.04 15.26
CA VAL A 262 0.15 5.44 16.60
C VAL A 262 -0.30 6.55 17.57
N PRO A 263 -1.31 6.31 18.42
CA PRO A 263 -1.76 7.28 19.44
C PRO A 263 -0.65 7.72 20.39
#